data_AF-Q9H3K6-F1
#
_entry.id   AF-Q9H3K6-F1
#
_cell.length_a   1.000
_cell.length_b   1.000
_cell.length_c   1.000
_cell.angle_alpha   90.00
_cell.angle_beta   90.00
_cell.angle_gamma   90.00
#
_symmetry.space_group_name_H-M   'P 1'
#
loop_
_entity.id
_entity.type
_entity.pdbx_description
1 polymer ?
#
loop_
_entity_poly.entity_id
_entity_poly.type
_entity_poly.pdbx_seq_one_letter_code
_entity_poly.pdbx_strand_id
1 'polypeptide(L)'
;MELSAEYLREKLQRDLEAEHVEVEDTTLNRCSCSFRVLVVSAKFEGKPLLQRHRLVNACLAEELPHIHAFEQKTLTPDQWARERQK
;
A
#
# COMPACT_ATOMS: atom_id res chain seq x y z
N MET A 1 16.61 4.43 8.74
CA MET A 1 15.56 5.00 7.88
C MET A 1 14.43 5.44 8.77
N GLU A 2 13.95 6.66 8.61
CA GLU A 2 12.77 7.15 9.33
C GLU A 2 11.55 6.70 8.53
N LEU A 3 10.80 5.75 9.08
CA LEU A 3 9.65 5.18 8.40
C LEU A 3 8.47 6.14 8.55
N SER A 4 8.03 6.73 7.44
CA SER A 4 6.91 7.68 7.41
C SER A 4 5.86 7.28 6.36
N ALA A 5 4.63 7.78 6.54
CA ALA A 5 3.57 7.57 5.56
C ALA A 5 3.94 8.13 4.17
N GLU A 6 4.66 9.25 4.12
CA GLU A 6 5.14 9.85 2.88
C GLU A 6 6.18 8.97 2.19
N TYR A 7 7.15 8.44 2.95
CA TYR A 7 8.16 7.52 2.42
C TYR A 7 7.51 6.26 1.81
N LEU A 8 6.57 5.64 2.53
CA LEU A 8 5.85 4.48 2.03
C LEU A 8 5.06 4.81 0.75
N ARG A 9 4.40 5.98 0.72
CA ARG A 9 3.64 6.44 -0.45
C ARG A 9 4.53 6.56 -1.67
N GLU A 10 5.65 7.27 -1.56
CA GLU A 10 6.58 7.49 -2.67
C GLU A 10 7.20 6.19 -3.16
N LYS A 11 7.63 5.31 -2.24
CA LYS A 11 8.22 4.01 -2.59
C LYS A 11 7.23 3.13 -3.35
N LEU A 12 6.01 2.98 -2.81
CA LEU A 12 4.96 2.21 -3.46
C LEU A 12 4.57 2.78 -4.82
N GLN A 13 4.44 4.11 -4.91
CA GLN A 13 4.06 4.78 -6.15
C GLN A 13 5.07 4.54 -7.25
N ARG A 14 6.36 4.67 -6.93
CA ARG A 14 7.46 4.44 -7.87
C ARG A 14 7.59 2.98 -8.27
N ASP A 15 7.70 2.06 -7.32
CA ASP A 15 8.10 0.68 -7.61
C ASP A 15 6.93 -0.14 -8.21
N LEU A 16 5.69 0.17 -7.82
CA LEU A 16 4.50 -0.47 -8.37
C LEU A 16 3.90 0.29 -9.55
N GLU A 17 4.52 1.38 -10.01
CA GLU A 17 3.97 2.29 -11.03
C GLU A 17 2.49 2.57 -10.74
N ALA A 18 2.20 2.89 -9.48
CA ALA A 18 0.84 3.07 -9.02
C ALA A 18 0.31 4.43 -9.50
N GLU A 19 -0.90 4.43 -10.05
CA GLU A 19 -1.61 5.64 -10.46
C GLU A 19 -2.03 6.46 -9.24
N HIS A 20 -2.39 5.77 -8.15
CA HIS A 20 -2.80 6.41 -6.91
C HIS A 20 -2.35 5.60 -5.70
N VAL A 21 -1.82 6.28 -4.68
CA VAL A 21 -1.42 5.67 -3.41
C VAL A 21 -1.88 6.53 -2.25
N GLU A 22 -2.70 5.95 -1.38
CA GLU A 22 -3.05 6.55 -0.09
C GLU A 22 -2.34 5.76 1.00
N VAL A 23 -1.71 6.50 1.92
CA VAL A 23 -1.09 5.94 3.12
C VAL A 23 -1.62 6.74 4.29
N GLU A 24 -2.32 6.04 5.18
CA GLU A 24 -2.86 6.54 6.44
C GLU A 24 -2.02 5.97 7.57
N ASP A 25 -1.45 6.84 8.40
CA ASP A 25 -0.81 6.44 9.65
C ASP A 25 -1.91 6.22 10.71
N THR A 26 -2.10 4.95 11.08
CA THR A 26 -3.10 4.52 12.06
C THR A 26 -2.48 4.22 13.42
N THR A 27 -1.29 4.76 13.70
CA THR A 27 -0.56 4.60 14.96
C THR A 27 -1.35 5.24 16.12
N LEU A 28 -2.11 4.41 16.84
CA LEU A 28 -2.89 4.83 18.02
C LEU A 28 -2.00 5.14 19.23
N ASN A 29 -0.92 4.38 19.39
CA ASN A 29 -0.01 4.46 20.55
C ASN A 29 1.42 4.74 20.09
N ARG A 30 2.16 5.52 20.88
CA ARG A 30 3.57 5.91 20.59
C ARG A 30 4.56 4.76 20.42
N CYS A 31 4.18 3.51 20.67
CA CYS A 31 5.09 2.37 20.71
C CYS A 31 5.03 1.46 19.46
N SER A 32 4.06 1.63 18.56
CA SER A 32 3.85 0.67 17.47
C SER A 32 3.40 1.38 16.19
N CYS A 33 4.26 1.40 15.16
CA CYS A 33 3.92 1.97 13.86
C CYS A 33 2.87 1.11 13.16
N SER A 34 1.73 1.70 12.84
CA SER A 34 0.63 1.06 12.12
C SER A 34 0.25 1.87 10.90
N PHE A 35 0.11 1.21 9.75
CA PHE A 35 -0.24 1.88 8.50
C PHE A 35 -1.40 1.16 7.81
N ARG A 36 -2.30 1.94 7.23
CA ARG A 36 -3.27 1.48 6.25
C ARG A 36 -2.93 2.08 4.89
N VAL A 37 -2.86 1.23 3.88
CA VAL A 37 -2.47 1.63 2.53
C VAL A 37 -3.54 1.24 1.51
N LEU A 38 -3.85 2.16 0.61
CA LEU A 38 -4.57 1.87 -0.63
C LEU A 38 -3.60 2.07 -1.79
N VAL A 39 -3.41 1.03 -2.60
CA VAL A 39 -2.60 1.10 -3.83
C VAL A 39 -3.49 0.83 -5.03
N VAL A 40 -3.46 1.74 -6.00
CA VAL A 40 -4.12 1.61 -7.29
C VAL A 40 -3.05 1.48 -8.36
N SER A 41 -2.94 0.31 -9.00
CA SER A 41 -1.92 0.06 -10.03
C SER A 41 -2.44 -0.88 -11.11
N ALA A 42 -2.09 -0.58 -12.36
CA ALA A 42 -2.33 -1.48 -13.50
C ALA A 42 -1.57 -2.81 -13.36
N LYS A 43 -0.46 -2.85 -12.60
CA LYS A 43 0.29 -4.10 -12.33
C LYS A 43 -0.55 -5.17 -11.61
N PHE A 44 -1.68 -4.81 -11.01
CA PHE A 44 -2.59 -5.74 -10.35
C PHE A 44 -3.60 -6.41 -11.30
N GLU A 45 -3.66 -5.97 -12.56
CA GLU A 45 -4.56 -6.52 -13.56
C GLU A 45 -4.26 -8.00 -13.84
N GLY A 46 -5.31 -8.82 -13.94
CA GLY A 46 -5.20 -10.28 -14.10
C GLY A 46 -4.62 -11.03 -12.89
N LYS A 47 -4.16 -10.35 -11.84
CA LYS A 47 -3.57 -10.98 -10.65
C LYS A 47 -4.61 -11.21 -9.55
N PRO A 48 -4.64 -12.40 -8.91
CA PRO A 48 -5.47 -12.64 -7.74
C PRO A 48 -4.96 -11.83 -6.53
N LEU A 49 -5.85 -11.58 -5.56
CA LEU A 49 -5.59 -10.73 -4.38
C LEU A 49 -4.27 -11.08 -3.66
N LEU A 50 -4.02 -12.37 -3.42
CA LEU A 50 -2.79 -12.83 -2.77
C LEU A 50 -1.52 -12.42 -3.54
N GLN A 51 -1.55 -12.50 -4.89
CA GLN A 51 -0.39 -12.11 -5.70
C GLN A 51 -0.18 -10.58 -5.66
N ARG A 52 -1.26 -9.79 -5.60
CA ARG A 52 -1.18 -8.34 -5.43
C ARG A 52 -0.54 -7.98 -4.08
N HIS A 53 -0.98 -8.62 -2.99
CA HIS A 53 -0.40 -8.41 -1.67
C HIS A 53 1.08 -8.83 -1.62
N ARG A 54 1.46 -9.92 -2.32
CA ARG A 54 2.87 -10.31 -2.42
C ARG A 54 3.72 -9.26 -3.16
N LEU A 55 3.18 -8.59 -4.18
CA LEU A 55 3.88 -7.51 -4.87
C LEU A 55 4.13 -6.31 -3.95
N VAL A 56 3.10 -5.88 -3.22
CA VAL A 56 3.24 -4.79 -2.24
C VAL A 56 4.22 -5.17 -1.13
N ASN A 57 4.10 -6.37 -0.56
CA ASN A 57 4.99 -6.84 0.49
C ASN A 57 6.44 -7.00 0.01
N ALA A 58 6.66 -7.40 -1.24
CA ALA A 58 8.00 -7.48 -1.81
C ALA A 58 8.62 -6.08 -2.01
N CYS A 59 7.82 -5.08 -2.39
CA CYS A 59 8.27 -3.68 -2.45
C CYS A 59 8.65 -3.15 -1.07
N LEU A 60 7.88 -3.53 -0.04
CA LEU A 60 8.09 -3.09 1.35
C LEU A 60 8.86 -4.10 2.22
N ALA A 61 9.68 -4.96 1.61
CA ALA A 61 10.31 -6.07 2.33
C ALA A 61 11.25 -5.62 3.46
N GLU A 62 11.88 -4.45 3.31
CA GLU A 62 12.78 -3.87 4.32
C GLU A 62 12.00 -3.10 5.41
N GLU A 63 10.84 -2.56 5.07
CA GLU A 63 10.01 -1.74 5.96
C GLU A 63 9.06 -2.56 6.82
N LEU A 64 8.47 -3.61 6.26
CA LEU A 64 7.48 -4.43 6.94
C LEU A 64 7.93 -4.99 8.30
N PRO A 65 9.20 -5.42 8.51
CA PRO A 65 9.67 -5.85 9.83
C PRO A 65 9.60 -4.76 10.91
N HIS A 66 9.55 -3.48 10.51
CA HIS A 66 9.44 -2.33 11.41
C HIS A 66 7.99 -1.84 11.59
N ILE A 67 7.04 -2.40 10.84
CA ILE A 67 5.62 -2.07 10.92
C ILE A 67 4.92 -3.12 11.79
N HIS A 68 4.28 -2.66 12.86
CA HIS A 68 3.55 -3.55 13.77
C HIS A 68 2.25 -4.07 13.14
N ALA A 69 1.50 -3.18 12.48
CA ALA A 69 0.28 -3.52 11.78
C ALA A 69 0.25 -2.87 10.39
N PHE A 70 0.07 -3.68 9.35
CA PHE A 70 0.01 -3.22 7.97
C PHE A 70 -1.27 -3.72 7.31
N GLU A 71 -2.22 -2.80 7.12
CA GLU A 71 -3.42 -3.03 6.33
C GLU A 71 -3.20 -2.54 4.91
N GLN A 72 -3.62 -3.33 3.92
CA GLN A 72 -3.48 -2.93 2.52
C GLN A 72 -4.72 -3.27 1.71
N LYS A 73 -5.05 -2.39 0.76
CA LYS A 73 -6.06 -2.60 -0.26
C LYS A 73 -5.42 -2.38 -1.63
N THR A 74 -5.57 -3.36 -2.52
CA THR A 74 -4.94 -3.35 -3.85
C THR A 74 -5.99 -3.39 -4.95
N LEU A 75 -6.13 -2.29 -5.69
CA LEU A 75 -7.15 -2.11 -6.71
C LEU A 75 -6.52 -1.85 -8.08
N THR A 76 -7.15 -2.34 -9.14
CA THR A 76 -6.84 -1.84 -10.49
C THR A 76 -7.46 -0.45 -10.70
N PRO A 77 -6.97 0.36 -11.65
CA PRO A 77 -7.61 1.64 -12.01
C PRO A 77 -9.11 1.51 -12.26
N ASP A 78 -9.53 0.47 -12.98
CA ASP A 78 -10.95 0.15 -13.23
C ASP A 78 -11.73 -0.13 -11.94
N GLN A 79 -11.16 -0.89 -11.01
CA GLN A 79 -11.78 -1.16 -9.72
C GLN A 79 -11.90 0.12 -8.88
N TRP A 80 -10.86 0.96 -8.88
CA TRP A 80 -10.86 2.23 -8.18
C TRP A 80 -11.90 3.20 -8.73
N ALA A 81 -11.99 3.31 -10.05
CA ALA A 81 -13.00 4.12 -10.72
C ALA A 81 -14.43 3.68 -10.35
N ARG A 82 -14.68 2.36 -10.24
CA ARG A 82 -15.99 1.83 -9.82
C ARG A 82 -16.29 2.09 -8.34
N GLU A 83 -15.29 2.00 -7.46
CA GLU A 83 -15.49 2.31 -6.04
C GLU A 83 -15.80 3.78 -5.81
N ARG A 84 -15.15 4.69 -6.54
CA ARG A 84 -15.39 6.14 -6.44
C ARG A 84 -16.75 6.60 -6.95
N GLN A 85 -17.47 5.76 -7.70
CA GLN A 85 -18.81 6.06 -8.21
C GLN A 85 -19.92 5.61 -7.24
N LYS A 86 -19.60 4.87 -6.18
CA LYS A 86 -20.55 4.47 -5.15
C LYS A 86 -20.63 5.50 -4.04
#